data_AF-A0A967M3K9-F1
#
_entry.id   AF-A0A967M3K9-F1
#
_cell.length_a   1.000
_cell.length_b   1.000
_cell.length_c   1.000
_cell.angle_alpha   90.00
_cell.angle_beta   90.00
_cell.angle_gamma   90.00
#
_symmetry.space_group_name_H-M   'P 1'
#
loop_
_entity.id
_entity.type
_entity.pdbx_description
1 polymer ?
#
loop_
_entity_poly.entity_id
_entity_poly.type
_entity_poly.pdbx_seq_one_letter_code
_entity_poly.pdbx_strand_id
1 'polypeptide(L)'
;AGGFYLGTWAADVGDGVEIDYYGGYGFSVGAFDFGIGGTIYTYTGDFDDTYKEVNLSAGWSFLTFDAAIGEYDNFGGETLDYQFYSLTAEYNNFYGKVGMFEDDFDGNYYEAGYGSTLTVNDTELFDYAFAVIHSDSTLLGGSSDTNLVLTLSKTFAF
;
A
#
# COMPACT_ATOMS: atom_id res chain seq x y z
N ALA A 1 15.27 10.96 -14.08
CA ALA A 1 16.02 9.69 -13.84
C ALA A 1 15.00 8.59 -13.59
N GLY A 2 15.38 7.32 -13.64
CA GLY A 2 14.45 6.21 -13.37
C GLY A 2 15.16 4.92 -12.99
N GLY A 3 14.43 3.98 -12.42
CA GLY A 3 14.99 2.74 -11.88
C GLY A 3 13.96 1.63 -11.74
N PHE A 4 14.44 0.39 -11.89
CA PHE A 4 13.65 -0.82 -11.63
C PHE A 4 13.72 -1.18 -10.15
N TYR A 5 12.64 -1.75 -9.64
CA TYR A 5 12.58 -2.38 -8.33
C TYR A 5 11.86 -3.73 -8.42
N LEU A 6 12.22 -4.62 -7.52
CA LEU A 6 11.58 -5.92 -7.30
C LEU A 6 11.74 -6.25 -5.81
N GLY A 7 10.69 -6.78 -5.20
CA GLY A 7 10.70 -7.13 -3.79
C GLY A 7 9.63 -8.14 -3.45
N THR A 8 9.67 -8.55 -2.18
CA THR A 8 8.66 -9.39 -1.56
C THR A 8 8.28 -8.81 -0.21
N TRP A 9 7.02 -8.99 0.17
CA TRP A 9 6.53 -8.78 1.51
C TRP A 9 5.85 -10.06 2.01
N ALA A 10 5.80 -10.26 3.32
CA ALA A 10 5.09 -11.40 3.89
C ALA A 10 4.55 -11.11 5.28
N ALA A 11 3.40 -11.69 5.61
CA ALA A 11 2.79 -11.62 6.94
C ALA A 11 2.14 -12.94 7.35
N ASP A 12 2.14 -13.19 8.67
CA ASP A 12 1.31 -14.22 9.28
C ASP A 12 -0.14 -13.74 9.30
N VAL A 13 -1.03 -14.51 8.70
CA VAL A 13 -2.46 -14.21 8.56
C VAL A 13 -3.34 -15.17 9.38
N GLY A 14 -2.74 -15.88 10.34
CA GLY A 14 -3.40 -16.88 11.18
C GLY A 14 -3.49 -18.25 10.51
N ASP A 15 -4.05 -18.32 9.29
CA ASP A 15 -4.02 -19.53 8.45
C ASP A 15 -2.98 -19.42 7.35
N GLY A 16 -1.74 -19.73 7.72
CA GLY A 16 -0.59 -19.66 6.82
C GLY A 16 0.02 -18.26 6.75
N VAL A 17 0.68 -17.98 5.63
CA VAL A 17 1.44 -16.77 5.36
C VAL A 17 0.93 -16.18 4.05
N GLU A 18 0.67 -14.88 4.06
CA GLU A 18 0.55 -14.06 2.86
C GLU A 18 1.95 -13.73 2.34
N ILE A 19 2.18 -13.91 1.05
CA ILE A 19 3.42 -13.58 0.36
C ILE A 19 3.10 -12.76 -0.88
N ASP A 20 3.62 -11.54 -0.89
CA ASP A 20 3.47 -10.61 -1.99
C ASP A 20 4.74 -10.58 -2.81
N TYR A 21 4.59 -10.59 -4.12
CA TYR A 21 5.67 -10.36 -5.07
C TYR A 21 5.35 -9.09 -5.85
N TYR A 22 6.22 -8.09 -5.75
CA TYR A 22 5.98 -6.81 -6.41
C TYR A 22 7.21 -6.34 -7.16
N GLY A 23 7.00 -5.62 -8.24
CA GLY A 23 8.07 -4.99 -9.00
C GLY A 23 7.55 -3.93 -9.95
N GLY A 24 8.46 -3.10 -10.45
CA GLY A 24 8.08 -2.01 -11.33
C GLY A 24 9.24 -1.14 -11.77
N TYR A 25 8.88 -0.04 -12.40
CA TYR A 25 9.78 0.99 -12.88
C TYR A 25 9.25 2.37 -12.52
N GLY A 26 10.03 3.13 -11.77
CA GLY A 26 9.76 4.53 -11.44
C GLY A 26 10.60 5.47 -12.29
N PHE A 27 10.05 6.60 -12.70
CA PHE A 27 10.78 7.64 -13.43
C PHE A 27 10.22 9.04 -13.20
N SER A 28 11.09 10.04 -13.27
CA SER A 28 10.70 11.46 -13.11
C SER A 28 10.78 12.23 -14.42
N VAL A 29 9.78 13.07 -14.69
CA VAL A 29 9.72 14.01 -15.81
C VAL A 29 9.45 15.42 -15.29
N GLY A 30 10.48 16.26 -15.26
CA GLY A 30 10.36 17.61 -14.70
C GLY A 30 10.07 17.56 -13.20
N ALA A 31 8.92 18.09 -12.80
CA ALA A 31 8.46 18.11 -11.41
C ALA A 31 7.51 16.96 -11.05
N PHE A 32 7.29 16.04 -12.00
CA PHE A 32 6.39 14.90 -11.82
C PHE A 32 7.19 13.61 -11.68
N ASP A 33 6.73 12.75 -10.79
CA ASP A 33 7.22 11.39 -10.60
C ASP A 33 6.14 10.41 -11.05
N PHE A 34 6.52 9.35 -11.76
CA PHE A 34 5.60 8.35 -12.28
C PHE A 34 6.11 6.95 -11.95
N GLY A 35 5.17 6.03 -11.72
CA GLY A 35 5.46 4.62 -11.51
C GLY A 35 4.53 3.73 -12.32
N ILE A 36 5.07 2.63 -12.81
CA ILE A 36 4.30 1.48 -13.30
C ILE A 36 4.89 0.20 -12.74
N GLY A 37 4.06 -0.69 -12.24
CA GLY A 37 4.46 -1.95 -11.67
C GLY A 37 3.31 -2.94 -11.61
N GLY A 38 3.50 -3.99 -10.84
CA GLY A 38 2.45 -4.93 -10.50
C GLY A 38 2.80 -5.71 -9.25
N THR A 39 1.76 -6.27 -8.65
CA THR A 39 1.85 -7.10 -7.45
C THR A 39 1.05 -8.38 -7.65
N ILE A 40 1.55 -9.48 -7.10
CA ILE A 40 0.83 -10.74 -6.95
C ILE A 40 0.84 -11.10 -5.48
N TYR A 41 -0.35 -11.27 -4.89
CA TYR A 41 -0.56 -11.68 -3.51
C TYR A 41 -0.90 -13.16 -3.51
N THR A 42 -0.18 -13.95 -2.71
CA THR A 42 -0.36 -15.40 -2.63
C THR A 42 -0.43 -15.88 -1.21
N TYR A 43 -1.21 -16.93 -0.97
CA TYR A 43 -1.46 -17.44 0.38
C TYR A 43 -1.03 -18.90 0.47
N THR A 44 -0.36 -19.26 1.58
CA THR A 44 0.06 -20.64 1.82
C THR A 44 -1.01 -21.50 2.50
N GLY A 45 -2.05 -20.87 3.06
CA GLY A 45 -3.21 -21.51 3.70
C GLY A 45 -4.52 -21.01 3.08
N ASP A 46 -5.65 -21.25 3.74
CA ASP A 46 -6.99 -20.91 3.22
C ASP A 46 -7.51 -19.55 3.75
N PHE A 47 -6.60 -18.67 4.20
CA PHE A 47 -6.95 -17.33 4.70
C PHE A 47 -7.64 -16.47 3.62
N ASP A 48 -7.05 -16.42 2.43
CA ASP A 48 -7.57 -15.74 1.25
C ASP A 48 -7.07 -16.43 -0.03
N ASP A 49 -7.52 -15.98 -1.21
CA ASP A 49 -7.09 -16.46 -2.53
C ASP A 49 -6.23 -15.41 -3.27
N THR A 50 -5.70 -15.77 -4.43
CA THR A 50 -4.70 -15.00 -5.16
C THR A 50 -5.29 -13.71 -5.74
N TYR A 51 -4.57 -12.61 -5.53
CA TYR A 51 -4.82 -11.32 -6.19
C TYR A 51 -3.68 -11.01 -7.16
N LYS A 52 -4.00 -10.36 -8.28
CA LYS A 52 -3.02 -9.91 -9.28
C LYS A 52 -3.39 -8.51 -9.75
N GLU A 53 -2.45 -7.59 -9.73
CA GLU A 53 -2.74 -6.20 -10.10
C GLU A 53 -1.60 -5.51 -10.86
N VAL A 54 -2.01 -4.55 -11.68
CA VAL A 54 -1.13 -3.53 -12.27
C VAL A 54 -1.25 -2.25 -11.46
N ASN A 55 -0.10 -1.70 -11.08
CA ASN A 55 0.02 -0.57 -10.18
C ASN A 55 0.58 0.64 -10.94
N LEU A 56 -0.11 1.78 -10.84
CA LEU A 56 0.26 3.04 -11.44
C LEU A 56 0.37 4.10 -10.34
N SER A 57 1.38 4.97 -10.44
CA SER A 57 1.50 6.11 -9.54
C SER A 57 1.90 7.38 -10.26
N ALA A 58 1.43 8.51 -9.74
CA ALA A 58 1.79 9.85 -10.21
C ALA A 58 1.95 10.80 -9.02
N GLY A 59 3.16 11.30 -8.83
CA GLY A 59 3.53 12.27 -7.80
C GLY A 59 3.74 13.67 -8.37
N TRP A 60 3.30 14.69 -7.63
CA TRP A 60 3.62 16.09 -7.90
C TRP A 60 3.65 16.90 -6.61
N SER A 61 4.80 17.54 -6.35
CA SER A 61 5.02 18.35 -5.15
C SER A 61 4.76 17.55 -3.86
N PHE A 62 3.66 17.83 -3.17
CA PHE A 62 3.28 17.17 -1.92
C PHE A 62 2.16 16.15 -2.10
N LEU A 63 1.71 15.92 -3.34
CA LEU A 63 0.59 15.04 -3.66
C LEU A 63 1.08 13.79 -4.40
N THR A 64 0.50 12.64 -4.06
CA THR A 64 0.72 11.37 -4.77
C THR A 64 -0.63 10.72 -5.03
N PHE A 65 -0.88 10.37 -6.28
CA PHE A 65 -2.01 9.54 -6.69
C PHE A 65 -1.54 8.14 -7.04
N ASP A 66 -2.25 7.14 -6.57
CA ASP A 66 -2.00 5.73 -6.88
C ASP A 66 -3.28 5.08 -7.42
N ALA A 67 -3.10 4.18 -8.37
CA ALA A 67 -4.16 3.32 -8.89
C ALA A 67 -3.66 1.88 -9.00
N ALA A 68 -4.45 0.93 -8.50
CA ALA A 68 -4.25 -0.49 -8.73
C ALA A 68 -5.47 -1.04 -9.48
N ILE A 69 -5.22 -1.79 -10.55
CA ILE A 69 -6.26 -2.46 -11.33
C ILE A 69 -5.95 -3.94 -11.27
N GLY A 70 -6.84 -4.72 -10.68
CA GLY A 70 -6.57 -6.11 -10.37
C GLY A 70 -7.76 -7.04 -10.46
N GLU A 71 -7.44 -8.32 -10.30
CA GLU A 71 -8.36 -9.44 -10.32
C GLU A 71 -8.12 -10.31 -9.08
N TYR A 72 -9.19 -10.90 -8.55
CA TYR A 72 -9.18 -11.82 -7.40
C TYR A 72 -9.78 -13.18 -7.78
N ASP A 73 -9.04 -14.28 -7.51
CA ASP A 73 -9.39 -15.63 -7.96
C ASP A 73 -10.60 -16.25 -7.19
N ASN A 74 -10.99 -15.68 -6.04
CA ASN A 74 -12.25 -15.94 -5.34
C ASN A 74 -12.57 -17.42 -5.01
N PHE A 75 -11.57 -18.17 -4.55
CA PHE A 75 -11.69 -19.56 -4.07
C PHE A 75 -12.34 -20.52 -5.08
N GLY A 76 -12.08 -20.31 -6.37
CA GLY A 76 -12.68 -21.08 -7.46
C GLY A 76 -14.12 -20.67 -7.83
N GLY A 77 -14.60 -19.56 -7.27
CA GLY A 77 -15.79 -18.83 -7.71
C GLY A 77 -15.56 -18.05 -9.01
N GLU A 78 -16.45 -17.11 -9.30
CA GLU A 78 -16.21 -16.15 -10.38
C GLU A 78 -15.10 -15.19 -9.94
N THR A 79 -14.12 -15.00 -10.83
CA THR A 79 -13.07 -13.98 -10.66
C THR A 79 -13.74 -12.62 -10.51
N LEU A 80 -13.29 -11.84 -9.52
CA LEU A 80 -13.77 -10.50 -9.25
C LEU A 80 -12.76 -9.48 -9.77
N ASP A 81 -13.24 -8.50 -10.52
CA ASP A 81 -12.44 -7.40 -11.05
C ASP A 81 -12.54 -6.20 -10.11
N TYR A 82 -11.42 -5.59 -9.77
CA TYR A 82 -11.41 -4.44 -8.86
C TYR A 82 -10.48 -3.33 -9.34
N GLN A 83 -10.84 -2.11 -8.92
CA GLN A 83 -9.97 -0.95 -9.02
C GLN A 83 -9.82 -0.34 -7.63
N PHE A 84 -8.58 0.00 -7.26
CA PHE A 84 -8.27 0.76 -6.07
C PHE A 84 -7.61 2.07 -6.46
N TYR A 85 -8.02 3.15 -5.80
CA TYR A 85 -7.48 4.49 -5.99
C TYR A 85 -7.09 5.10 -4.65
N SER A 86 -5.97 5.82 -4.62
CA SER A 86 -5.62 6.63 -3.45
C SER A 86 -5.06 7.99 -3.82
N LEU A 87 -5.31 8.96 -2.94
CA LEU A 87 -4.68 10.27 -2.98
C LEU A 87 -4.03 10.55 -1.62
N THR A 88 -2.73 10.81 -1.64
CA THR A 88 -1.92 11.13 -0.47
C THR A 88 -1.42 12.57 -0.54
N ALA A 89 -1.42 13.27 0.59
CA ALA A 89 -0.82 14.59 0.74
C ALA A 89 0.17 14.59 1.92
N GLU A 90 1.39 15.11 1.72
CA GLU A 90 2.48 15.07 2.69
C GLU A 90 2.97 16.48 3.08
N TYR A 91 3.18 16.74 4.38
CA TYR A 91 3.72 18.02 4.84
C TYR A 91 4.39 17.89 6.21
N ASN A 92 5.64 18.34 6.35
CA ASN A 92 6.40 18.31 7.60
C ASN A 92 6.38 16.94 8.31
N ASN A 93 6.61 15.88 7.55
CA ASN A 93 6.58 14.47 7.97
C ASN A 93 5.20 13.94 8.41
N PHE A 94 4.15 14.75 8.32
CA PHE A 94 2.78 14.26 8.39
C PHE A 94 2.30 13.89 7.00
N TYR A 95 1.34 12.97 6.94
CA TYR A 95 0.58 12.73 5.73
C TYR A 95 -0.88 12.46 6.04
N GLY A 96 -1.72 12.68 5.04
CA GLY A 96 -3.09 12.20 5.00
C GLY A 96 -3.35 11.48 3.68
N LYS A 97 -4.15 10.42 3.72
CA LYS A 97 -4.52 9.61 2.57
C LYS A 97 -6.02 9.30 2.60
N VAL A 98 -6.61 9.26 1.41
CA VAL A 98 -7.93 8.68 1.16
C VAL A 98 -7.76 7.56 0.15
N GLY A 99 -8.29 6.38 0.45
CA GLY A 99 -8.32 5.21 -0.42
C GLY A 99 -9.75 4.78 -0.72
N MET A 100 -10.00 4.33 -1.94
CA MET A 100 -11.32 3.95 -2.45
C MET A 100 -11.22 2.71 -3.33
N PHE A 101 -12.17 1.79 -3.18
CA PHE A 101 -12.36 0.62 -4.04
C PHE A 101 -13.59 0.81 -4.95
N GLU A 102 -13.53 0.23 -6.14
CA GLU A 102 -14.54 0.28 -7.20
C GLU A 102 -14.64 -1.08 -7.93
N ASP A 103 -15.65 -1.19 -8.82
CA ASP A 103 -16.09 -2.40 -9.54
C ASP A 103 -16.73 -3.46 -8.62
N ASP A 104 -16.19 -4.68 -8.56
CA ASP A 104 -16.75 -5.75 -7.71
C ASP A 104 -16.42 -5.53 -6.23
N PHE A 105 -15.58 -4.53 -5.92
CA PHE A 105 -15.21 -4.08 -4.59
C PHE A 105 -15.83 -2.69 -4.34
N ASP A 106 -16.04 -2.34 -3.07
CA ASP A 106 -16.61 -1.03 -2.69
C ASP A 106 -16.13 -0.63 -1.29
N GLY A 107 -16.15 0.67 -1.04
CA GLY A 107 -15.85 1.28 0.25
C GLY A 107 -14.54 2.06 0.26
N ASN A 108 -14.33 2.77 1.37
CA ASN A 108 -13.26 3.72 1.52
C ASN A 108 -12.54 3.56 2.84
N TYR A 109 -11.29 4.01 2.86
CA TYR A 109 -10.56 4.26 4.10
C TYR A 109 -9.86 5.61 4.09
N TYR A 110 -9.63 6.12 5.29
CA TYR A 110 -8.95 7.38 5.55
C TYR A 110 -7.80 7.12 6.48
N GLU A 111 -6.63 7.61 6.14
CA GLU A 111 -5.42 7.40 6.92
C GLU A 111 -4.74 8.74 7.18
N ALA A 112 -4.26 8.92 8.40
CA ALA A 112 -3.41 10.05 8.74
C ALA A 112 -2.26 9.54 9.61
N GLY A 113 -1.05 10.00 9.31
CA GLY A 113 0.13 9.51 9.99
C GLY A 113 1.25 10.53 10.11
N TYR A 114 2.25 10.14 10.89
CA TYR A 114 3.49 10.86 11.08
C TYR A 114 4.64 9.87 11.08
N GLY A 115 5.69 10.19 10.31
CA GLY A 115 6.93 9.42 10.28
C GLY A 115 8.13 10.26 10.70
N SER A 116 9.17 9.63 11.24
CA SER A 116 10.47 10.27 11.42
C SER A 116 11.57 9.23 11.61
N THR A 117 12.81 9.64 11.46
CA THR A 117 13.98 8.82 11.77
C THR A 117 14.41 9.02 13.22
N LEU A 118 14.66 7.93 13.93
CA LEU A 118 15.31 7.98 15.25
C LEU A 118 16.82 8.13 15.05
N THR A 119 17.36 9.26 15.51
CA THR A 119 18.79 9.57 15.44
C THR A 119 19.39 9.72 16.85
N VAL A 120 20.51 9.05 17.10
CA VAL A 120 21.26 9.12 18.37
C VAL A 120 22.72 9.43 18.07
N ASN A 121 23.26 10.52 18.62
CA ASN A 121 24.64 10.97 18.39
C ASN A 121 25.02 11.00 16.89
N ASP A 122 24.22 11.68 16.08
CA ASP A 122 24.39 11.79 14.62
C ASP A 122 24.32 10.46 13.85
N THR A 123 23.88 9.38 14.51
CA THR A 123 23.68 8.07 13.90
C THR A 123 22.19 7.76 13.77
N GLU A 124 21.73 7.61 12.53
CA GLU A 124 20.38 7.16 12.23
C GLU A 124 20.23 5.68 12.56
N LEU A 125 19.32 5.36 13.48
CA LEU A 125 19.10 3.99 13.95
C LEU A 125 18.04 3.29 13.12
N PHE A 126 16.81 3.80 13.11
CA PHE A 126 15.68 3.27 12.34
C PHE A 126 14.63 4.36 12.12
N ASP A 127 13.80 4.15 11.13
CA ASP A 127 12.62 4.98 10.88
C ASP A 127 11.44 4.44 11.69
N TYR A 128 10.62 5.33 12.20
CA TYR A 128 9.38 5.00 12.89
C TYR A 128 8.22 5.78 12.30
N ALA A 129 7.03 5.18 12.31
CA ALA A 129 5.80 5.85 11.91
C ALA A 129 4.63 5.44 12.78
N PHE A 130 3.71 6.38 12.96
CA PHE A 130 2.40 6.14 13.57
C PHE A 130 1.33 6.52 12.56
N ALA A 131 0.31 5.68 12.41
CA ALA A 131 -0.84 5.95 11.55
C ALA A 131 -2.14 5.60 12.26
N VAL A 132 -3.16 6.41 12.04
CA VAL A 132 -4.55 6.10 12.36
C VAL A 132 -5.27 5.85 11.06
N ILE A 133 -5.92 4.69 10.95
CA ILE A 133 -6.64 4.26 9.76
C ILE A 133 -8.10 4.06 10.15
N HIS A 134 -9.01 4.78 9.50
CA HIS A 134 -10.45 4.61 9.63
C HIS A 134 -11.02 4.00 8.35
N SER A 135 -11.64 2.83 8.47
CA SER A 135 -12.28 2.13 7.35
C SER A 135 -13.80 2.22 7.50
N ASP A 136 -14.48 2.54 6.41
CA ASP A 136 -15.94 2.66 6.43
C ASP A 136 -16.65 1.30 6.53
N SER A 137 -17.93 1.35 6.84
CA SER A 137 -18.77 0.14 6.97
C SER A 137 -18.91 -0.65 5.68
N THR A 138 -18.83 0.02 4.52
CA THR A 138 -18.98 -0.64 3.22
C THR A 138 -17.76 -1.50 2.95
N LEU A 139 -16.57 -0.93 3.13
CA LEU A 139 -15.29 -1.63 2.97
C LEU A 139 -15.19 -2.84 3.89
N LEU A 140 -15.67 -2.72 5.12
CA LEU A 140 -15.59 -3.80 6.11
C LEU A 140 -16.76 -4.80 6.03
N GLY A 141 -17.73 -4.59 5.14
CA GLY A 141 -18.95 -5.41 5.06
C GLY A 141 -19.75 -5.44 6.36
N GLY A 142 -19.69 -4.37 7.17
CA GLY A 142 -20.12 -4.38 8.56
C GLY A 142 -20.11 -3.02 9.24
N SER A 143 -19.60 -2.95 10.47
CA SER A 143 -19.43 -1.66 11.15
C SER A 143 -18.09 -1.03 10.74
N SER A 144 -18.03 0.29 10.63
CA SER A 144 -16.76 1.01 10.48
C SER A 144 -15.82 0.71 11.65
N ASP A 145 -14.52 0.69 11.39
CA ASP A 145 -13.49 0.43 12.39
C ASP A 145 -12.34 1.45 12.33
N THR A 146 -11.55 1.54 13.41
CA THR A 146 -10.39 2.43 13.48
C THR A 146 -9.19 1.75 14.12
N ASN A 147 -8.11 1.67 13.35
CA ASN A 147 -6.88 1.00 13.71
C ASN A 147 -5.77 2.02 13.97
N LEU A 148 -4.89 1.70 14.93
CA LEU A 148 -3.65 2.42 15.19
C LEU A 148 -2.48 1.52 14.82
N VAL A 149 -1.60 2.01 13.94
CA VAL A 149 -0.45 1.28 13.44
C VAL A 149 0.84 1.95 13.90
N LEU A 150 1.78 1.14 14.38
CA LEU A 150 3.17 1.53 14.61
C LEU A 150 4.05 0.75 13.63
N THR A 151 4.85 1.46 12.85
CA THR A 151 5.84 0.89 11.95
C THR A 151 7.24 1.22 12.45
N LEU A 152 8.14 0.24 12.39
CA LEU A 152 9.58 0.41 12.57
C LEU A 152 10.27 -0.16 11.33
N SER A 153 11.16 0.60 10.69
CA SER A 153 11.84 0.17 9.46
C SER A 153 13.30 0.61 9.41
N LYS A 154 14.09 -0.10 8.61
CA LYS A 154 15.50 0.23 8.35
C LYS A 154 15.87 -0.17 6.93
N THR A 155 16.41 0.77 6.18
CA THR A 155 16.96 0.52 4.85
C THR A 155 18.47 0.33 4.93
N PHE A 156 18.99 -0.67 4.21
CA PHE A 156 20.42 -0.93 4.09
C PHE A 156 20.85 -0.69 2.64
N ALA A 157 21.86 0.15 2.45
CA ALA A 157 22.50 0.31 1.15
C ALA A 157 23.57 -0.77 0.97
N PHE A 158 23.68 -1.30 -0.26
CA PHE A 158 24.69 -2.28 -0.67
C PHE A 158 25.71 -1.65 -1.61
#